data_AF-A0AA38WYN3-F1
#
_entry.id   AF-A0AA38WYN3-F1
#
_cell.length_a   1.000
_cell.length_b   1.000
_cell.length_c   1.000
_cell.angle_alpha   90.00
_cell.angle_beta   90.00
_cell.angle_gamma   90.00
#
_symmetry.space_group_name_H-M   'P 1'
#
loop_
_entity.id
_entity.type
_entity.pdbx_description
1 polymer ?
#
loop_
_entity_poly.entity_id
_entity_poly.type
_entity_poly.pdbx_seq_one_letter_code
_entity_poly.pdbx_strand_id
1 'polypeptide(L)'
;MSSSHKRMHSDVPDEPSKRQAPQSAPEAQRSPEWILEYISIVDLRDFSRKLLAHPAAGPIARQELVAYKGRALVNARATVKKECDVIIDASYAAGEKALSQALWNKGNESLDLWPKSLEHLLPRIQALIDRGTLLGGPGLAWQALVEIVDASIYEWDGGEAEVVSDEEDCDWFHEKVDDLMLQIFQVQYQNIPEWFEDPDGVVDPRMVIREWQQRATRVSGPCTYRYQRTLQFLETVETLPKEVQQADGGRRPGKSSRADESDSESNSESSSN
;
A
#
# COMPACT_ATOMS: atom_id res chain seq x y z
N MET A 1 -52.17 13.64 -73.58
CA MET A 1 -53.33 14.44 -73.13
C MET A 1 -53.83 13.88 -71.81
N SER A 2 -54.25 14.78 -70.92
CA SER A 2 -54.73 14.58 -69.55
C SER A 2 -55.87 13.55 -69.40
N SER A 3 -55.88 12.74 -68.33
CA SER A 3 -56.80 12.95 -67.19
C SER A 3 -56.97 11.72 -66.26
N SER A 4 -56.67 11.97 -64.99
CA SER A 4 -57.35 11.60 -63.74
C SER A 4 -58.42 10.49 -63.62
N HIS A 5 -58.25 9.77 -62.49
CA HIS A 5 -59.23 9.30 -61.50
C HIS A 5 -60.05 8.01 -61.73
N LYS A 6 -59.83 7.00 -60.84
CA LYS A 6 -60.74 6.65 -59.73
C LYS A 6 -60.14 5.59 -58.81
N ARG A 7 -60.14 5.86 -57.50
CA ARG A 7 -60.06 4.87 -56.42
C ARG A 7 -61.42 4.19 -56.26
N MET A 8 -61.45 2.87 -56.05
CA MET A 8 -62.28 2.16 -55.04
C MET A 8 -61.53 0.83 -54.72
N HIS A 9 -60.99 0.70 -53.50
CA HIS A 9 -61.47 -0.19 -52.44
C HIS A 9 -61.63 -1.66 -52.90
N SER A 10 -60.66 -2.52 -52.60
CA SER A 10 -60.54 -3.27 -51.34
C SER A 10 -61.34 -4.56 -51.40
N ASP A 11 -60.65 -5.66 -51.71
CA ASP A 11 -60.93 -6.95 -51.11
C ASP A 11 -59.58 -7.52 -50.65
N VAL A 12 -59.33 -7.33 -49.36
CA VAL A 12 -58.31 -8.03 -48.58
C VAL A 12 -58.82 -9.46 -48.39
N PRO A 13 -58.07 -10.50 -48.77
CA PRO A 13 -58.18 -11.78 -48.11
C PRO A 13 -57.37 -11.70 -46.82
N ASP A 14 -58.09 -11.72 -45.70
CA ASP A 14 -57.60 -11.89 -44.34
C ASP A 14 -56.92 -13.25 -44.21
N GLU A 15 -55.59 -13.30 -44.38
CA GLU A 15 -54.79 -14.34 -43.78
C GLU A 15 -53.58 -13.72 -43.07
N PRO A 16 -53.49 -13.82 -41.73
CA PRO A 16 -52.29 -13.42 -41.04
C PRO A 16 -51.18 -14.38 -41.42
N SER A 17 -50.26 -13.89 -42.27
CA SER A 17 -48.93 -14.47 -42.44
C SER A 17 -48.34 -14.65 -41.04
N LYS A 18 -48.38 -15.89 -40.52
CA LYS A 18 -47.60 -16.29 -39.36
C LYS A 18 -46.13 -16.33 -39.76
N ARG A 19 -45.56 -15.15 -40.04
CA ARG A 19 -44.15 -14.91 -39.77
C ARG A 19 -43.97 -15.25 -38.31
N GLN A 20 -43.25 -16.33 -38.03
CA GLN A 20 -42.66 -16.50 -36.71
C GLN A 20 -42.02 -15.17 -36.36
N ALA A 21 -42.44 -14.58 -35.24
CA ALA A 21 -41.69 -13.49 -34.64
C ALA A 21 -40.23 -13.96 -34.60
N PRO A 22 -39.26 -13.14 -35.04
CA PRO A 22 -37.86 -13.49 -34.84
C PRO A 22 -37.74 -13.82 -33.36
N GLN A 23 -37.34 -15.06 -33.07
CA GLN A 23 -36.94 -15.45 -31.73
C GLN A 23 -36.01 -14.33 -31.26
N SER A 24 -36.33 -13.77 -30.10
CA SER A 24 -35.53 -12.78 -29.40
C SER A 24 -34.06 -13.10 -29.66
N ALA A 25 -33.34 -12.16 -30.28
CA ALA A 25 -31.98 -12.36 -30.75
C ALA A 25 -31.18 -13.14 -29.70
N PRO A 26 -30.56 -14.28 -30.05
CA PRO A 26 -29.91 -15.15 -29.08
C PRO A 26 -28.65 -14.44 -28.59
N GLU A 27 -28.72 -13.71 -27.47
CA GLU A 27 -27.59 -13.03 -26.80
C GLU A 27 -26.44 -12.70 -27.76
N ALA A 28 -26.78 -12.02 -28.86
CA ALA A 28 -25.98 -12.07 -30.07
C ALA A 28 -24.67 -11.34 -29.80
N GLN A 29 -23.59 -12.10 -29.65
CA GLN A 29 -22.20 -11.68 -29.79
C GLN A 29 -21.90 -10.35 -29.12
N ARG A 30 -22.05 -10.28 -27.78
CA ARG A 30 -21.43 -9.17 -27.05
C ARG A 30 -19.93 -9.25 -27.27
N SER A 31 -19.34 -8.16 -27.74
CA SER A 31 -17.92 -8.13 -28.10
C SER A 31 -17.07 -8.41 -26.85
N PRO A 32 -15.86 -8.99 -27.00
CA PRO A 32 -14.96 -9.20 -25.86
C PRO A 32 -14.72 -7.91 -25.05
N GLU A 33 -14.70 -6.75 -25.71
CA GLU A 33 -14.55 -5.44 -25.10
C GLU A 33 -15.71 -5.14 -24.14
N TRP A 34 -16.95 -5.47 -24.51
CA TRP A 34 -18.10 -5.31 -23.64
C TRP A 34 -17.97 -6.18 -22.38
N ILE A 35 -17.45 -7.40 -22.49
CA ILE A 35 -17.24 -8.27 -21.31
C ILE A 35 -16.17 -7.67 -20.38
N LEU A 36 -15.12 -7.08 -20.94
CA LEU A 36 -14.06 -6.44 -20.16
C LEU A 36 -14.52 -5.20 -19.38
N GLU A 37 -15.60 -4.53 -19.79
CA GLU A 37 -16.16 -3.38 -19.05
C GLU A 37 -16.81 -3.77 -17.71
N TYR A 38 -17.32 -5.00 -17.59
CA TYR A 38 -18.05 -5.46 -16.40
C TYR A 38 -17.34 -6.59 -15.64
N ILE A 39 -16.19 -7.05 -16.14
CA ILE A 39 -15.43 -8.13 -15.51
C ILE A 39 -14.85 -7.68 -14.16
N SER A 40 -14.94 -8.54 -13.14
CA SER A 40 -14.29 -8.26 -11.87
C SER A 40 -12.77 -8.36 -12.00
N ILE A 41 -12.03 -7.65 -11.13
CA ILE A 41 -10.56 -7.74 -11.09
C ILE A 41 -10.10 -9.18 -10.77
N VAL A 42 -10.88 -9.92 -9.97
CA VAL A 42 -10.58 -11.31 -9.63
C VAL A 42 -10.68 -12.20 -10.87
N ASP A 43 -11.77 -12.08 -11.62
CA ASP A 43 -11.99 -12.84 -12.85
C ASP A 43 -10.97 -12.48 -13.93
N LEU A 44 -10.62 -11.20 -14.06
CA LEU A 44 -9.59 -10.74 -15.00
C LEU A 44 -8.21 -11.32 -14.66
N ARG A 45 -7.88 -11.44 -13.36
CA ARG A 45 -6.64 -12.09 -12.91
C ARG A 45 -6.64 -13.57 -13.25
N ASP A 46 -7.74 -14.27 -13.03
CA ASP A 46 -7.86 -15.69 -13.33
C ASP A 46 -7.82 -15.97 -14.83
N PHE A 47 -8.50 -15.16 -15.63
CA PHE A 47 -8.39 -15.18 -17.08
C PHE A 47 -6.93 -14.98 -17.52
N SER A 48 -6.25 -13.98 -16.97
CA SER A 48 -4.84 -13.70 -17.28
C SER A 48 -3.92 -14.86 -16.91
N ARG A 49 -4.14 -15.53 -15.76
CA ARG A 49 -3.38 -16.74 -15.36
C ARG A 49 -3.58 -17.88 -16.36
N LYS A 50 -4.82 -18.13 -16.79
CA LYS A 50 -5.14 -19.15 -17.81
C LYS A 50 -4.48 -18.82 -19.15
N LEU A 51 -4.51 -17.54 -19.56
CA LEU A 51 -3.84 -17.08 -20.78
C LEU A 51 -2.33 -17.29 -20.73
N LEU A 52 -1.69 -17.00 -19.58
CA LEU A 52 -0.26 -17.21 -19.38
C LEU A 52 0.15 -18.70 -19.40
N ALA A 53 -0.74 -19.59 -18.97
CA ALA A 53 -0.51 -21.03 -19.02
C ALA A 53 -0.69 -21.63 -20.43
N HIS A 54 -1.29 -20.89 -21.38
CA HIS A 54 -1.53 -21.38 -22.72
C HIS A 54 -0.21 -21.48 -23.53
N PRO A 55 0.08 -22.59 -24.22
CA PRO A 55 1.37 -22.82 -24.87
C PRO A 55 1.68 -21.83 -26.01
N ALA A 56 0.68 -21.47 -26.82
CA ALA A 56 0.86 -20.51 -27.91
C ALA A 56 0.72 -19.03 -27.49
N ALA A 57 -0.33 -18.68 -26.74
CA ALA A 57 -0.59 -17.29 -26.34
C ALA A 57 0.22 -16.83 -25.11
N GLY A 58 0.69 -17.75 -24.26
CA GLY A 58 1.40 -17.44 -23.03
C GLY A 58 2.68 -16.63 -23.24
N PRO A 59 3.56 -16.98 -24.20
CA PRO A 59 4.75 -16.16 -24.51
C PRO A 59 4.41 -14.72 -24.90
N ILE A 60 3.38 -14.51 -25.73
CA ILE A 60 2.92 -13.19 -26.17
C ILE A 60 2.37 -12.41 -24.96
N ALA A 61 1.49 -13.04 -24.16
CA ALA A 61 0.93 -12.42 -22.97
C ALA A 61 2.01 -12.02 -21.94
N ARG A 62 3.08 -12.82 -21.78
CA ARG A 62 4.22 -12.47 -20.93
C ARG A 62 4.95 -11.23 -21.45
N GLN A 63 5.21 -11.17 -22.76
CA GLN A 63 5.89 -10.03 -23.38
C GLN A 63 5.10 -8.73 -23.17
N GLU A 64 3.78 -8.78 -23.40
CA GLU A 64 2.89 -7.64 -23.17
C GLU A 64 2.88 -7.22 -21.69
N LEU A 65 2.74 -8.16 -20.75
CA LEU A 65 2.77 -7.83 -19.32
C LEU A 65 4.09 -7.17 -18.89
N VAL A 66 5.21 -7.62 -19.45
CA VAL A 66 6.52 -7.01 -19.19
C VAL A 66 6.57 -5.58 -19.75
N ALA A 67 5.99 -5.32 -20.93
CA ALA A 67 5.90 -3.98 -21.50
C ALA A 67 5.12 -3.01 -20.60
N TYR A 68 4.10 -3.50 -19.88
CA TYR A 68 3.33 -2.70 -18.92
C TYR A 68 3.94 -2.61 -17.51
N LYS A 69 4.99 -3.38 -17.19
CA LYS A 69 5.59 -3.46 -15.84
C LYS A 69 5.89 -2.07 -15.26
N GLY A 70 6.54 -1.20 -16.04
CA GLY A 70 6.92 0.14 -15.58
C GLY A 70 5.71 0.97 -15.16
N ARG A 71 4.69 1.04 -16.03
CA ARG A 71 3.44 1.77 -15.74
C ARG A 71 2.68 1.16 -14.56
N ALA A 72 2.62 -0.17 -14.49
CA ALA A 72 1.96 -0.88 -13.39
C ALA A 72 2.63 -0.57 -12.04
N LEU A 73 3.96 -0.55 -11.99
CA LEU A 73 4.71 -0.20 -10.78
C LEU A 73 4.51 1.25 -10.36
N VAL A 74 4.55 2.20 -11.31
CA VAL A 74 4.29 3.62 -11.01
C VAL A 74 2.89 3.80 -10.44
N ASN A 75 1.87 3.22 -11.08
CA ASN A 75 0.48 3.32 -10.61
C ASN A 75 0.28 2.64 -9.25
N ALA A 76 0.91 1.48 -9.04
CA ALA A 76 0.85 0.78 -7.76
C ALA A 76 1.47 1.63 -6.64
N ARG A 77 2.67 2.19 -6.85
CA ARG A 77 3.33 3.10 -5.89
C ARG A 77 2.48 4.33 -5.58
N ALA A 78 1.88 4.96 -6.60
CA ALA A 78 0.99 6.09 -6.42
C ALA A 78 -0.26 5.72 -5.59
N THR A 79 -0.80 4.52 -5.78
CA THR A 79 -1.94 4.02 -5.00
C THR A 79 -1.56 3.78 -3.54
N VAL A 80 -0.38 3.19 -3.28
CA VAL A 80 0.11 2.97 -1.91
C VAL A 80 0.39 4.29 -1.21
N LYS A 81 0.99 5.27 -1.91
CA LYS A 81 1.19 6.63 -1.38
C LYS A 81 -0.14 7.30 -1.05
N LYS A 82 -1.12 7.25 -1.95
CA LYS A 82 -2.46 7.80 -1.69
C LYS A 82 -3.12 7.17 -0.47
N GLU A 83 -2.98 5.86 -0.29
CA GLU A 83 -3.51 5.18 0.90
C GLU A 83 -2.83 5.68 2.19
N CYS A 84 -1.51 5.88 2.16
CA CYS A 84 -0.76 6.51 3.25
C CYS A 84 -1.30 7.91 3.58
N ASP A 85 -1.46 8.76 2.57
CA ASP A 85 -1.98 10.13 2.76
C ASP A 85 -3.39 10.09 3.38
N VAL A 86 -4.26 9.18 2.93
CA VAL A 86 -5.62 8.99 3.50
C VAL A 86 -5.58 8.52 4.96
N ILE A 87 -4.61 7.68 5.35
CA ILE A 87 -4.47 7.24 6.75
C ILE A 87 -4.06 8.43 7.63
N ILE A 88 -3.11 9.25 7.17
CA ILE A 88 -2.64 10.45 7.88
C ILE A 88 -3.78 11.46 8.05
N ASP A 89 -4.53 11.76 6.98
CA ASP A 89 -5.68 12.65 7.05
C ASP A 89 -6.74 12.12 8.04
N ALA A 90 -6.96 10.80 8.06
CA ALA A 90 -7.90 10.16 8.96
C ALA A 90 -7.44 10.18 10.43
N SER A 91 -6.12 10.12 10.70
CA SER A 91 -5.61 10.21 12.08
C SER A 91 -5.80 11.60 12.66
N TYR A 92 -5.56 12.66 11.86
CA TYR A 92 -5.85 14.03 12.30
C TYR A 92 -7.34 14.23 12.55
N ALA A 93 -8.20 13.79 11.63
CA ALA A 93 -9.65 13.90 11.79
C ALA A 93 -10.17 13.13 13.02
N ALA A 94 -9.58 11.96 13.32
CA ALA A 94 -9.91 11.19 14.52
C ALA A 94 -9.50 11.94 15.79
N GLY A 95 -8.29 12.52 15.82
CA GLY A 95 -7.81 13.35 16.94
C GLY A 95 -8.67 14.59 17.17
N GLU A 96 -9.03 15.33 16.12
CA GLU A 96 -9.92 16.51 16.21
C GLU A 96 -11.30 16.13 16.75
N LYS A 97 -11.83 14.98 16.34
CA LYS A 97 -13.12 14.47 16.81
C LYS A 97 -13.05 14.07 18.29
N ALA A 98 -11.98 13.40 18.70
CA ALA A 98 -11.74 13.05 20.10
C ALA A 98 -11.66 14.32 20.98
N LEU A 99 -10.89 15.32 20.56
CA LEU A 99 -10.78 16.60 21.26
C LEU A 99 -12.13 17.32 21.35
N SER A 100 -12.88 17.37 20.24
CA SER A 100 -14.21 17.98 20.23
C SER A 100 -15.18 17.28 21.19
N GLN A 101 -15.09 15.96 21.28
CA GLN A 101 -15.87 15.17 22.23
C GLN A 101 -15.46 15.48 23.69
N ALA A 102 -14.16 15.63 23.94
CA ALA A 102 -13.65 15.99 25.25
C ALA A 102 -14.12 17.35 25.74
N LEU A 103 -14.03 18.36 24.88
CA LEU A 103 -14.53 19.70 25.18
C LEU A 103 -16.03 19.70 25.44
N TRP A 104 -16.80 18.89 24.70
CA TRP A 104 -18.24 18.73 24.93
C TRP A 104 -18.55 18.16 26.33
N ASN A 105 -17.70 17.27 26.82
CA ASN A 105 -17.80 16.66 28.14
C ASN A 105 -17.08 17.47 29.24
N LYS A 106 -16.91 18.79 29.02
CA LYS A 106 -16.28 19.74 29.95
C LYS A 106 -14.84 19.38 30.31
N GLY A 107 -14.14 18.72 29.40
CA GLY A 107 -12.77 18.29 29.60
C GLY A 107 -12.62 16.97 30.34
N ASN A 108 -13.69 16.36 30.87
CA ASN A 108 -13.60 15.07 31.55
C ASN A 108 -13.77 13.93 30.53
N GLU A 109 -12.69 13.27 30.15
CA GLU A 109 -12.73 12.15 29.22
C GLU A 109 -11.91 10.95 29.64
N SER A 110 -12.25 9.85 28.96
CA SER A 110 -11.51 8.62 29.08
C SER A 110 -10.18 8.66 28.34
N LEU A 111 -9.16 8.10 28.98
CA LEU A 111 -7.81 7.85 28.46
C LEU A 111 -7.80 7.10 27.14
N ASP A 112 -8.78 6.24 26.95
CA ASP A 112 -8.90 5.39 25.78
C ASP A 112 -9.49 6.14 24.57
N LEU A 113 -9.98 7.37 24.72
CA LEU A 113 -10.70 8.06 23.65
C LEU A 113 -9.82 8.23 22.40
N TRP A 114 -8.59 8.71 22.55
CA TRP A 114 -7.60 8.79 21.46
C TRP A 114 -7.25 7.42 20.88
N PRO A 115 -6.74 6.46 21.68
CA PRO A 115 -6.46 5.09 21.23
C PRO A 115 -7.61 4.44 20.45
N LYS A 116 -8.85 4.50 20.97
CA LYS A 116 -10.03 3.90 20.32
C LYS A 116 -10.39 4.61 19.02
N SER A 117 -10.23 5.93 18.96
CA SER A 117 -10.48 6.69 17.73
C SER A 117 -9.50 6.33 16.62
N LEU A 118 -8.27 5.93 16.96
CA LEU A 118 -7.19 5.64 16.02
C LEU A 118 -7.05 4.14 15.67
N GLU A 119 -7.55 3.24 16.50
CA GLU A 119 -7.36 1.77 16.37
C GLU A 119 -7.72 1.24 14.98
N HIS A 120 -8.80 1.74 14.38
CA HIS A 120 -9.28 1.30 13.07
C HIS A 120 -8.30 1.58 11.92
N LEU A 121 -7.28 2.42 12.14
CA LEU A 121 -6.24 2.72 11.17
C LEU A 121 -5.10 1.69 11.18
N LEU A 122 -4.88 0.99 12.29
CA LEU A 122 -3.78 0.02 12.43
C LEU A 122 -3.82 -1.12 11.39
N PRO A 123 -4.99 -1.74 11.07
CA PRO A 123 -5.06 -2.73 9.99
C PRO A 123 -4.73 -2.16 8.60
N ARG A 124 -4.97 -0.86 8.38
CA ARG A 124 -4.62 -0.20 7.10
C ARG A 124 -3.11 0.01 6.99
N ILE A 125 -2.44 0.30 8.10
CA ILE A 125 -0.97 0.33 8.17
C ILE A 125 -0.40 -1.06 7.89
N GLN A 126 -0.95 -2.13 8.49
CA GLN A 126 -0.54 -3.50 8.16
C GLN A 126 -0.68 -3.77 6.65
N ALA A 127 -1.79 -3.34 6.05
CA ALA A 127 -2.01 -3.48 4.61
C ALA A 127 -0.99 -2.70 3.76
N LEU A 128 -0.37 -1.62 4.28
CA LEU A 128 0.77 -0.94 3.64
C LEU A 128 2.05 -1.78 3.76
N ILE A 129 2.34 -2.35 4.93
CA ILE A 129 3.48 -3.26 5.15
C ILE A 129 3.42 -4.41 4.15
N ASP A 130 2.23 -5.02 4.02
CA ASP A 130 1.98 -6.18 3.14
C ASP A 130 2.17 -5.87 1.63
N ARG A 131 2.26 -4.57 1.25
CA ARG A 131 2.62 -4.19 -0.14
C ARG A 131 4.09 -4.42 -0.46
N GLY A 132 4.93 -4.58 0.56
CA GLY A 132 6.35 -4.87 0.44
C GLY A 132 7.20 -3.70 -0.07
N THR A 133 8.51 -3.92 -0.06
CA THR A 133 9.54 -2.91 -0.34
C THR A 133 9.57 -2.44 -1.78
N LEU A 134 9.18 -3.29 -2.73
CA LEU A 134 9.10 -2.94 -4.16
C LEU A 134 8.19 -1.72 -4.41
N LEU A 135 7.13 -1.60 -3.62
CA LEU A 135 6.16 -0.51 -3.69
C LEU A 135 6.40 0.61 -2.66
N GLY A 136 7.45 0.49 -1.84
CA GLY A 136 7.72 1.42 -0.74
C GLY A 136 6.76 1.26 0.45
N GLY A 137 6.06 0.13 0.54
CA GLY A 137 5.02 -0.12 1.55
C GLY A 137 5.47 0.12 2.99
N PRO A 138 6.53 -0.55 3.48
CA PRO A 138 6.97 -0.39 4.87
C PRO A 138 7.46 1.03 5.20
N GLY A 139 8.08 1.74 4.25
CA GLY A 139 8.49 3.14 4.46
C GLY A 139 7.31 4.10 4.59
N LEU A 140 6.27 3.90 3.78
CA LEU A 140 5.01 4.65 3.91
C LEU A 140 4.22 4.24 5.16
N ALA A 141 4.27 2.97 5.54
CA ALA A 141 3.68 2.48 6.79
C ALA A 141 4.34 3.16 8.00
N TRP A 142 5.68 3.31 8.01
CA TRP A 142 6.41 4.07 9.02
C TRP A 142 5.93 5.53 9.08
N GLN A 143 5.87 6.20 7.93
CA GLN A 143 5.40 7.57 7.84
C GLN A 143 3.99 7.74 8.44
N ALA A 144 3.04 6.88 8.07
CA ALA A 144 1.68 6.93 8.62
C ALA A 144 1.63 6.64 10.12
N LEU A 145 2.46 5.71 10.59
CA LEU A 145 2.51 5.33 12.00
C LEU A 145 3.06 6.47 12.87
N VAL A 146 4.05 7.22 12.40
CA VAL A 146 4.59 8.40 13.09
C VAL A 146 3.48 9.42 13.38
N GLU A 147 2.64 9.72 12.39
CA GLU A 147 1.53 10.66 12.55
C GLU A 147 0.44 10.13 13.49
N ILE A 148 0.14 8.83 13.44
CA ILE A 148 -0.82 8.20 14.36
C ILE A 148 -0.31 8.25 15.81
N VAL A 149 0.98 8.00 16.02
CA VAL A 149 1.59 8.09 17.34
C VAL A 149 1.55 9.52 17.86
N ASP A 150 1.93 10.50 17.06
CA ASP A 150 1.89 11.91 17.47
C ASP A 150 0.45 12.34 17.83
N ALA A 151 -0.54 11.95 17.02
CA ALA A 151 -1.95 12.18 17.30
C ALA A 151 -2.46 11.49 18.58
N SER A 152 -1.86 10.36 18.98
CA SER A 152 -2.19 9.67 20.24
C SER A 152 -1.54 10.30 21.48
N ILE A 153 -0.47 11.09 21.28
CA ILE A 153 0.28 11.74 22.36
C ILE A 153 -0.27 13.16 22.65
N TYR A 154 -0.97 13.78 21.69
CA TYR A 154 -1.33 15.20 21.70
C TYR A 154 -2.14 15.70 22.91
N GLU A 155 -2.87 14.84 23.63
CA GLU A 155 -3.68 15.27 24.78
C GLU A 155 -2.99 15.24 26.14
N TRP A 156 -1.77 14.74 26.17
CA TRP A 156 -1.00 14.67 27.39
C TRP A 156 -0.32 16.03 27.71
N ASP A 157 -0.02 16.85 26.71
CA ASP A 157 0.81 18.06 26.83
C ASP A 157 0.08 19.32 27.38
N GLY A 158 -1.07 19.17 28.05
CA GLY A 158 -1.74 20.27 28.78
C GLY A 158 -2.82 21.02 28.01
N GLY A 159 -3.70 20.30 27.32
CA GLY A 159 -4.94 20.83 26.77
C GLY A 159 -6.01 21.10 27.86
N GLU A 160 -7.14 21.70 27.45
CA GLU A 160 -8.28 22.04 28.32
C GLU A 160 -9.05 20.82 28.86
N ALA A 161 -8.61 19.60 28.54
CA ALA A 161 -9.19 18.34 29.01
C ALA A 161 -8.41 17.77 30.21
N GLU A 162 -9.12 17.49 31.29
CA GLU A 162 -8.61 16.83 32.49
C GLU A 162 -8.99 15.34 32.46
N VAL A 163 -7.99 14.47 32.59
CA VAL A 163 -8.21 13.02 32.70
C VAL A 163 -8.97 12.69 33.98
N VAL A 164 -10.00 11.83 33.87
CA VAL A 164 -10.70 11.30 35.05
C VAL A 164 -9.76 10.32 35.78
N SER A 165 -9.41 10.62 37.03
CA SER A 165 -8.61 9.73 37.88
C SER A 165 -9.33 8.39 38.07
N ASP A 166 -8.61 7.28 37.90
CA ASP A 166 -9.02 5.86 38.10
C ASP A 166 -9.20 5.02 36.81
N GLU A 167 -8.76 5.49 35.65
CA GLU A 167 -8.87 4.72 34.40
C GLU A 167 -7.67 3.80 34.10
N GLU A 168 -7.95 2.71 33.35
CA GLU A 168 -6.98 1.67 32.96
C GLU A 168 -5.93 2.20 31.97
N ASP A 169 -4.71 1.65 32.03
CA ASP A 169 -3.61 2.02 31.12
C ASP A 169 -3.98 1.74 29.66
N CYS A 170 -3.77 2.73 28.78
CA CYS A 170 -4.00 2.61 27.34
C CYS A 170 -2.84 1.92 26.57
N ASP A 171 -2.01 1.16 27.31
CA ASP A 171 -0.79 0.52 26.80
C ASP A 171 -1.07 -0.48 25.66
N TRP A 172 -2.28 -1.08 25.64
CA TRP A 172 -2.71 -2.02 24.60
C TRP A 172 -2.60 -1.46 23.18
N PHE A 173 -2.83 -0.16 22.99
CA PHE A 173 -2.74 0.48 21.67
C PHE A 173 -1.28 0.66 21.28
N HIS A 174 -0.45 1.12 22.21
CA HIS A 174 0.97 1.32 22.00
C HIS A 174 1.72 -0.01 21.81
N GLU A 175 1.26 -1.11 22.41
CA GLU A 175 1.73 -2.47 22.11
C GLU A 175 1.48 -2.85 20.65
N LYS A 176 0.26 -2.62 20.13
CA LYS A 176 -0.06 -2.89 18.71
C LYS A 176 0.77 -2.02 17.76
N VAL A 177 1.00 -0.76 18.13
CA VAL A 177 1.89 0.15 17.39
C VAL A 177 3.32 -0.38 17.38
N ASP A 178 3.84 -0.84 18.53
CA ASP A 178 5.18 -1.41 18.65
C ASP A 178 5.35 -2.69 17.83
N ASP A 179 4.31 -3.54 17.77
CA ASP A 179 4.28 -4.72 16.89
C ASP A 179 4.38 -4.33 15.40
N LEU A 180 3.65 -3.29 14.98
CA LEU A 180 3.71 -2.80 13.61
C LEU A 180 5.07 -2.18 13.28
N MET A 181 5.63 -1.39 14.20
CA MET A 181 6.98 -0.85 14.06
C MET A 181 8.01 -1.95 13.90
N LEU A 182 8.01 -2.92 14.81
CA LEU A 182 8.94 -4.04 14.77
C LEU A 182 8.85 -4.78 13.44
N GLN A 183 7.65 -5.05 12.93
CA GLN A 183 7.47 -5.66 11.61
C GLN A 183 8.03 -4.80 10.48
N ILE A 184 7.78 -3.48 10.49
CA ILE A 184 8.35 -2.56 9.49
C ILE A 184 9.87 -2.68 9.48
N PHE A 185 10.52 -2.58 10.64
CA PHE A 185 11.98 -2.62 10.72
C PHE A 185 12.55 -3.99 10.37
N GLN A 186 11.88 -5.09 10.72
CA GLN A 186 12.30 -6.44 10.31
C GLN A 186 12.24 -6.61 8.79
N VAL A 187 11.16 -6.18 8.15
CA VAL A 187 11.01 -6.24 6.69
C VAL A 187 12.05 -5.36 6.01
N GLN A 188 12.28 -4.15 6.51
CA GLN A 188 13.27 -3.23 5.95
C GLN A 188 14.69 -3.77 6.11
N TYR A 189 15.06 -4.26 7.30
CA TYR A 189 16.38 -4.83 7.56
C TYR A 189 16.75 -5.97 6.60
N GLN A 190 15.79 -6.85 6.29
CA GLN A 190 16.03 -7.98 5.37
C GLN A 190 16.19 -7.57 3.90
N ASN A 191 15.67 -6.41 3.50
CA ASN A 191 15.51 -6.06 2.08
C ASN A 191 16.32 -4.83 1.66
N ILE A 192 16.47 -3.83 2.54
CA ILE A 192 17.13 -2.55 2.29
C ILE A 192 17.84 -2.12 3.59
N PRO A 193 19.03 -2.70 3.91
CA PRO A 193 19.78 -2.35 5.12
C PRO A 193 20.24 -0.89 5.15
N GLU A 194 20.41 -0.27 3.98
CA GLU A 194 20.89 1.10 3.78
C GLU A 194 19.97 2.16 4.43
N TRP A 195 18.70 1.82 4.70
CA TRP A 195 17.78 2.71 5.43
C TRP A 195 18.23 2.97 6.88
N PHE A 196 19.08 2.10 7.43
CA PHE A 196 19.74 2.28 8.73
C PHE A 196 21.07 3.04 8.64
N GLU A 197 21.62 3.22 7.44
CA GLU A 197 22.99 3.72 7.24
C GLU A 197 23.06 5.14 6.67
N ASP A 198 21.95 5.74 6.22
CA ASP A 198 21.94 7.07 5.59
C ASP A 198 22.14 8.20 6.64
N PRO A 199 23.32 8.83 6.74
CA PRO A 199 23.63 9.81 7.77
C PRO A 199 23.06 11.21 7.48
N ASP A 200 22.59 11.46 6.24
CA ASP A 200 22.33 12.80 5.72
C ASP A 200 20.84 13.09 5.41
N GLY A 201 19.90 12.14 5.61
CA GLY A 201 18.53 12.33 5.09
C GLY A 201 17.34 11.67 5.78
N VAL A 202 17.53 10.74 6.71
CA VAL A 202 16.41 10.06 7.40
C VAL A 202 16.58 10.25 8.90
N VAL A 203 15.56 10.79 9.56
CA VAL A 203 15.54 10.90 11.02
C VAL A 203 15.76 9.51 11.59
N ASP A 204 16.86 9.31 12.33
CA ASP A 204 17.17 8.05 13.00
C ASP A 204 15.92 7.59 13.77
N PRO A 205 15.32 6.45 13.41
CA PRO A 205 14.09 5.98 14.05
C PRO A 205 14.22 5.83 15.56
N ARG A 206 15.44 5.58 16.07
CA ARG A 206 15.70 5.53 17.51
C ARG A 206 15.53 6.90 18.16
N MET A 207 15.94 7.98 17.48
CA MET A 207 15.73 9.33 18.00
C MET A 207 14.24 9.67 18.04
N VAL A 208 13.48 9.33 16.99
CA VAL A 208 12.02 9.50 16.96
C VAL A 208 11.36 8.76 18.12
N ILE A 209 11.68 7.49 18.30
CA ILE A 209 11.10 6.68 19.38
C ILE A 209 11.51 7.22 20.75
N ARG A 210 12.77 7.63 20.94
CA ARG A 210 13.24 8.24 22.19
C ARG A 210 12.56 9.59 22.47
N GLU A 211 12.26 10.38 21.45
CA GLU A 211 11.49 11.60 21.60
C GLU A 211 10.07 11.29 22.08
N TRP A 212 9.40 10.29 21.50
CA TRP A 212 8.09 9.84 21.99
C TRP A 212 8.15 9.35 23.44
N GLN A 213 9.18 8.59 23.81
CA GLN A 213 9.40 8.17 25.20
C GLN A 213 9.54 9.38 26.14
N GLN A 214 10.30 10.41 25.72
CA GLN A 214 10.50 11.61 26.52
C GLN A 214 9.21 12.41 26.68
N ARG A 215 8.43 12.59 25.61
CA ARG A 215 7.14 13.29 25.66
C ARG A 215 6.18 12.57 26.62
N ALA A 216 6.12 11.24 26.54
CA ALA A 216 5.31 10.44 27.45
C ALA A 216 5.80 10.47 28.92
N THR A 217 7.08 10.78 29.20
CA THR A 217 7.57 10.97 30.60
C THR A 217 7.34 12.36 31.18
N ARG A 218 7.19 13.39 30.32
CA ARG A 218 6.97 14.78 30.78
C ARG A 218 5.54 15.02 31.22
N VAL A 219 4.62 14.21 30.71
CA VAL A 219 3.22 14.23 31.11
C VAL A 219 3.01 13.17 32.18
N SER A 220 2.38 13.57 33.28
CA SER A 220 1.88 12.64 34.30
C SER A 220 0.60 11.96 33.78
N GLY A 221 0.77 11.15 32.74
CA GLY A 221 -0.30 10.40 32.08
C GLY A 221 -0.14 8.88 32.27
N PRO A 222 -1.24 8.10 32.32
CA PRO A 222 -1.22 6.64 32.48
C PRO A 222 -0.71 5.84 31.27
N CYS A 223 -0.29 6.45 30.17
CA CYS A 223 0.45 5.71 29.15
C CYS A 223 1.89 5.45 29.64
N THR A 224 2.17 4.20 30.02
CA THR A 224 3.49 3.78 30.51
C THR A 224 4.30 3.05 29.45
N TYR A 225 3.67 2.61 28.35
CA TYR A 225 4.35 1.87 27.30
C TYR A 225 5.34 2.76 26.52
N ARG A 226 6.52 2.21 26.22
CA ARG A 226 7.68 2.98 25.71
C ARG A 226 8.31 2.35 24.46
N TYR A 227 7.56 1.57 23.67
CA TYR A 227 8.04 1.00 22.41
C TYR A 227 9.32 0.16 22.55
N GLN A 228 9.39 -0.60 23.65
CA GLN A 228 10.62 -1.24 24.10
C GLN A 228 11.09 -2.34 23.14
N ARG A 229 10.16 -3.06 22.49
CA ARG A 229 10.51 -4.19 21.62
C ARG A 229 11.18 -3.70 20.35
N THR A 230 10.65 -2.63 19.74
CA THR A 230 11.27 -2.01 18.57
C THR A 230 12.65 -1.44 18.91
N LEU A 231 12.80 -0.71 20.03
CA LEU A 231 14.12 -0.19 20.41
C LEU A 231 15.14 -1.28 20.66
N GLN A 232 14.77 -2.34 21.37
CA GLN A 232 15.67 -3.49 21.59
C GLN A 232 16.12 -4.11 20.27
N PHE A 233 15.22 -4.24 19.30
CA PHE A 233 15.57 -4.73 17.97
C PHE A 233 16.59 -3.80 17.28
N LEU A 234 16.33 -2.49 17.27
CA LEU A 234 17.20 -1.50 16.64
C LEU A 234 18.60 -1.45 17.29
N GLU A 235 18.68 -1.52 18.62
CA GLU A 235 19.94 -1.57 19.37
C GLU A 235 20.71 -2.89 19.12
N THR A 236 19.99 -4.02 19.03
CA THR A 236 20.61 -5.32 18.72
C THR A 236 21.22 -5.31 17.32
N VAL A 237 20.48 -4.80 16.33
CA VAL A 237 20.93 -4.75 14.94
C VAL A 237 22.23 -3.95 14.79
N GLU A 238 22.37 -2.82 15.48
CA GLU A 238 23.58 -1.98 15.46
C GLU A 238 24.82 -2.69 16.02
N THR A 239 24.64 -3.50 17.07
CA THR A 239 25.75 -4.22 17.73
C THR A 239 26.24 -5.44 16.95
N LEU A 240 25.53 -5.87 15.91
CA LEU A 240 25.95 -6.98 15.07
C LEU A 240 27.20 -6.58 14.24
N PRO A 241 28.23 -7.44 14.16
CA PRO A 241 29.35 -7.22 13.26
C PRO A 241 28.85 -7.02 11.83
N LYS A 242 29.38 -6.03 11.10
CA LYS A 242 28.97 -5.71 9.71
C LYS A 242 29.00 -6.92 8.77
N GLU A 243 29.84 -7.90 9.06
CA GLU A 243 29.96 -9.18 8.33
C GLU A 243 28.73 -10.11 8.50
N VAL A 244 28.02 -10.02 9.63
CA VAL A 244 26.79 -10.79 9.90
C VAL A 244 25.57 -10.07 9.32
N GLN A 245 25.56 -8.74 9.33
CA GLN A 245 24.49 -7.92 8.75
C GLN A 245 24.37 -8.12 7.22
N GLN A 246 25.48 -8.41 6.54
CA GLN A 246 25.49 -8.71 5.09
C GLN A 246 25.21 -10.20 4.76
N ALA A 247 25.43 -11.11 5.70
CA ALA A 247 25.26 -12.55 5.47
C ALA A 247 23.78 -12.97 5.37
N ASP A 248 22.86 -12.24 6.01
CA ASP A 248 21.42 -12.57 6.04
C ASP A 248 20.63 -11.95 4.87
N GLY A 249 21.15 -10.90 4.21
CA GLY A 249 20.58 -10.29 3.00
C GLY A 249 21.05 -10.91 1.67
N GLY A 250 21.87 -11.98 1.73
CA GLY A 250 22.83 -12.32 0.68
C GLY A 250 22.71 -13.70 0.03
N ARG A 251 21.52 -14.28 -0.19
CA ARG A 251 21.38 -15.43 -1.13
C ARG A 251 20.98 -14.94 -2.53
N ARG A 252 21.95 -14.41 -3.28
CA ARG A 252 21.89 -14.42 -4.76
C ARG A 252 22.34 -15.81 -5.25
N PRO A 253 21.61 -16.49 -6.14
CA PRO A 253 22.10 -17.71 -6.75
C PRO A 253 23.26 -17.36 -7.70
N GLY A 254 24.35 -18.11 -7.55
CA GLY A 254 25.62 -17.87 -8.20
C GLY A 254 25.56 -17.88 -9.73
N LYS A 255 26.28 -16.94 -10.35
CA LYS A 255 26.80 -17.09 -11.71
C LYS A 255 28.13 -17.84 -11.61
N SER A 256 28.08 -19.12 -11.93
CA SER A 256 29.24 -19.94 -12.23
C SER A 256 29.40 -20.03 -13.75
N SER A 257 30.48 -19.49 -14.28
CA SER A 257 31.34 -20.07 -15.33
C SER A 257 32.31 -18.97 -15.77
N ARG A 258 33.56 -18.99 -15.30
CA ARG A 258 34.70 -19.78 -15.79
C ARG A 258 35.32 -19.14 -17.05
N ALA A 259 36.60 -18.84 -16.89
CA ALA A 259 37.53 -18.22 -17.81
C ALA A 259 37.71 -18.98 -19.13
N ASP A 260 38.13 -18.24 -20.16
CA ASP A 260 39.37 -18.45 -20.94
C ASP A 260 39.76 -17.01 -21.40
N GLU A 261 40.92 -16.44 -21.01
CA GLU A 261 42.26 -16.63 -21.60
C GLU A 261 42.21 -16.58 -23.14
N SER A 262 43.00 -15.81 -23.88
CA SER A 262 44.06 -14.85 -23.62
C SER A 262 44.41 -14.20 -24.98
N ASP A 263 45.42 -13.33 -24.96
CA ASP A 263 46.25 -12.85 -26.08
C ASP A 263 45.77 -11.56 -26.76
N SER A 264 46.26 -10.36 -26.41
CA SER A 264 47.62 -9.79 -26.50
C SER A 264 48.09 -9.52 -27.93
N GLU A 265 48.27 -8.23 -28.24
CA GLU A 265 49.34 -7.57 -29.02
C GLU A 265 48.77 -6.27 -29.65
N SER A 266 49.00 -5.11 -29.05
CA SER A 266 50.10 -4.17 -29.35
C SER A 266 50.17 -3.72 -30.82
N ASN A 267 49.83 -2.45 -31.09
CA ASN A 267 50.87 -1.51 -31.50
C ASN A 267 50.40 -0.05 -31.49
N SER A 268 51.25 0.75 -30.88
CA SER A 268 51.49 2.17 -31.09
C SER A 268 51.58 2.55 -32.57
N GLU A 269 51.06 3.72 -32.94
CA GLU A 269 51.89 4.76 -33.55
C GLU A 269 51.20 6.13 -33.57
N SER A 270 52.05 7.14 -33.38
CA SER A 270 51.77 8.55 -33.30
C SER A 270 51.89 9.22 -34.67
N SER A 271 51.22 10.37 -34.79
CA SER A 271 51.65 11.55 -35.57
C SER A 271 51.37 11.62 -37.09
N SER A 272 50.91 12.83 -37.46
CA SER A 272 51.11 13.56 -38.72
C SER A 272 50.12 13.29 -39.88
N ASN A 273 49.07 14.12 -39.96
CA ASN A 273 48.96 15.23 -40.92
C ASN A 273 47.76 16.13 -40.60
#